data_AF-A0A838V4K1-F1
#
_entry.id   AF-A0A838V4K1-F1
#
_cell.length_a   1.000
_cell.length_b   1.000
_cell.length_c   1.000
_cell.angle_alpha   90.00
_cell.angle_beta   90.00
_cell.angle_gamma   90.00
#
_symmetry.space_group_name_H-M   'P 1'
#
loop_
_entity.id
_entity.type
_entity.pdbx_description
1 polymer ?
#
loop_
_entity_poly.entity_id
_entity_poly.type
_entity_poly.pdbx_seq_one_letter_code
_entity_poly.pdbx_strand_id
1 'polypeptide(L)'
;MASKPKVEVAREHLSKAQDEAAGGDLRDAVQWSFASLEAAIDALAEKHDISIDEKHWRRSEAATELADKGVLPKDLSDLHRLLNEERKAMFYEGEDPELGELSIEDVLAEIETAVEIAEAGAKR
;
A
#
# COMPACT_ATOMS: atom_id res chain seq x y z
N MET A 1 23.51 10.52 0.47
CA MET A 1 22.25 10.96 1.10
C MET A 1 21.58 9.71 1.63
N ALA A 2 21.15 9.66 2.89
CA ALA A 2 20.41 8.52 3.39
C ALA A 2 19.02 8.52 2.74
N SER A 3 18.54 7.37 2.26
CA SER A 3 17.18 7.24 1.75
C SER A 3 16.19 7.49 2.88
N LYS A 4 15.04 8.13 2.56
CA LYS A 4 13.97 8.37 3.54
C LYS A 4 13.44 7.03 4.08
N PRO A 5 13.13 6.91 5.39
CA PRO A 5 12.50 5.72 5.95
C PRO A 5 11.21 5.36 5.20
N LYS A 6 11.00 4.07 4.92
CA LYS A 6 9.83 3.58 4.17
C LYS A 6 8.51 3.92 4.84
N VAL A 7 8.50 3.92 6.18
CA VAL A 7 7.32 4.31 6.97
C VAL A 7 6.91 5.77 6.74
N GLU A 8 7.88 6.69 6.63
CA GLU A 8 7.58 8.10 6.33
C GLU A 8 7.05 8.26 4.90
N VAL A 9 7.62 7.53 3.95
CA VAL A 9 7.13 7.50 2.56
C VAL A 9 5.70 6.97 2.50
N ALA A 10 5.38 5.90 3.25
CA ALA A 10 4.05 5.31 3.29
C ALA A 10 3.01 6.32 3.80
N ARG A 11 3.31 7.06 4.88
CA ARG A 11 2.44 8.10 5.43
C ARG A 11 2.27 9.28 4.47
N GLU A 12 3.34 9.74 3.82
CA GLU A 12 3.26 10.81 2.82
C GLU A 12 2.38 10.42 1.63
N HIS A 13 2.51 9.19 1.13
CA HIS A 13 1.66 8.69 0.04
C HIS A 13 0.21 8.51 0.48
N LEU A 14 -0.04 8.05 1.72
CA LEU A 14 -1.40 7.93 2.24
C LEU A 14 -2.09 9.30 2.31
N SER A 15 -1.40 10.32 2.83
CA SER A 15 -1.94 11.68 2.88
C SER A 15 -2.33 12.19 1.50
N LYS A 16 -1.49 11.95 0.47
CA LYS A 16 -1.83 12.31 -0.90
C LYS A 16 -3.04 11.53 -1.41
N ALA A 17 -3.09 10.22 -1.19
CA ALA A 17 -4.23 9.41 -1.61
C ALA A 17 -5.55 9.91 -1.01
N GLN A 18 -5.53 10.32 0.26
CA GLN A 18 -6.67 10.92 0.95
C GLN A 18 -7.06 12.29 0.35
N ASP A 19 -6.09 13.14 0.04
CA ASP A 19 -6.32 14.46 -0.57
C ASP A 19 -6.94 14.32 -1.97
N GLU A 20 -6.42 13.41 -2.81
CA GLU A 20 -6.93 13.17 -4.16
C GLU A 20 -8.34 12.54 -4.13
N ALA A 21 -8.58 11.60 -3.21
CA ALA A 21 -9.91 11.03 -3.02
C ALA A 21 -10.93 12.09 -2.59
N ALA A 22 -10.56 13.00 -1.68
CA ALA A 22 -11.39 14.12 -1.27
C ALA A 22 -11.61 15.14 -2.40
N GLY A 23 -10.64 15.28 -3.31
CA GLY A 23 -10.73 16.08 -4.53
C GLY A 23 -11.57 15.43 -5.65
N GLY A 24 -11.90 14.15 -5.52
CA GLY A 24 -12.61 13.38 -6.53
C GLY A 24 -11.73 12.86 -7.67
N ASP A 25 -10.40 12.92 -7.54
CA ASP A 25 -9.47 12.32 -8.50
C ASP A 25 -9.19 10.86 -8.12
N LEU A 26 -10.05 9.97 -8.60
CA LEU A 26 -9.94 8.54 -8.32
C LEU A 26 -8.65 7.93 -8.88
N ARG A 27 -8.12 8.46 -10.00
CA ARG A 27 -6.93 7.91 -10.64
C ARG A 27 -5.71 8.16 -9.78
N ASP A 28 -5.52 9.39 -9.36
CA ASP A 28 -4.40 9.75 -8.48
C ASP A 28 -4.58 9.16 -7.08
N ALA A 29 -5.82 9.06 -6.57
CA ALA A 29 -6.10 8.36 -5.32
C ALA A 29 -5.66 6.88 -5.36
N VAL A 30 -5.96 6.14 -6.43
CA VAL A 30 -5.53 4.74 -6.60
C VAL A 30 -4.02 4.64 -6.75
N GLN A 31 -3.41 5.52 -7.53
CA GLN A 31 -1.95 5.57 -7.72
C GLN A 31 -1.23 5.78 -6.38
N TRP A 32 -1.66 6.75 -5.57
CA TRP A 32 -1.05 7.03 -4.27
C TRP A 32 -1.39 5.96 -3.23
N SER A 33 -2.58 5.35 -3.29
CA SER A 33 -2.95 4.20 -2.46
C SER A 33 -2.01 3.03 -2.70
N PHE A 34 -1.77 2.67 -3.97
CA PHE A 34 -0.82 1.62 -4.32
C PHE A 34 0.59 1.92 -3.80
N ALA A 35 1.08 3.14 -4.03
CA ALA A 35 2.41 3.56 -3.61
C ALA A 35 2.57 3.62 -2.09
N SER A 36 1.49 3.92 -1.35
CA SER A 36 1.46 3.90 0.11
C SER A 36 1.51 2.47 0.63
N LEU A 37 0.68 1.57 0.09
CA LEU A 37 0.64 0.17 0.47
C LEU A 37 1.99 -0.54 0.26
N GLU A 38 2.64 -0.32 -0.89
CA GLU A 38 3.98 -0.87 -1.14
C GLU A 38 5.02 -0.38 -0.12
N ALA A 39 4.98 0.90 0.25
CA ALA A 39 5.90 1.46 1.22
C ALA A 39 5.63 0.94 2.66
N ALA A 40 4.36 0.72 3.02
CA ALA A 40 3.98 0.13 4.30
C ALA A 40 4.44 -1.33 4.39
N ILE A 41 4.19 -2.14 3.36
CA ILE A 41 4.68 -3.53 3.26
C ILE A 41 6.22 -3.55 3.32
N ASP A 42 6.89 -2.65 2.60
CA ASP A 42 8.36 -2.54 2.64
C ASP A 42 8.87 -2.28 4.07
N ALA A 43 8.27 -1.32 4.77
CA ALA A 43 8.68 -0.97 6.14
C ALA A 43 8.46 -2.12 7.13
N LEU A 44 7.32 -2.81 7.02
CA LEU A 44 6.98 -3.95 7.87
C LEU A 44 7.88 -5.15 7.58
N ALA A 45 8.12 -5.45 6.31
CA ALA A 45 8.98 -6.56 5.91
C ALA A 45 10.43 -6.33 6.35
N GLU A 46 10.98 -5.12 6.19
CA GLU A 46 12.31 -4.75 6.70
C GLU A 46 12.41 -4.99 8.21
N LYS A 47 11.38 -4.55 8.96
CA LYS A 47 11.35 -4.69 10.42
C LYS A 47 11.24 -6.15 10.89
N HIS A 48 10.59 -7.01 10.10
CA HIS A 48 10.31 -8.40 10.46
C HIS A 48 11.22 -9.40 9.74
N ASP A 49 12.34 -8.93 9.16
CA ASP A 49 13.34 -9.71 8.44
C ASP A 49 12.73 -10.54 7.29
N ILE A 50 11.70 -10.01 6.63
CA ILE A 50 11.04 -10.63 5.47
C ILE A 50 11.72 -10.11 4.20
N SER A 51 12.24 -11.01 3.39
CA SER A 51 12.98 -10.64 2.18
C SER A 51 12.03 -10.27 1.05
N ILE A 52 12.05 -8.99 0.68
CA ILE A 52 11.44 -8.43 -0.52
C ILE A 52 12.58 -8.09 -1.47
N ASP A 53 12.77 -8.91 -2.49
CA ASP A 53 13.65 -8.56 -3.61
C ASP A 53 12.97 -7.49 -4.50
N GLU A 54 13.67 -6.97 -5.52
CA GLU A 54 13.15 -5.90 -6.39
C GLU A 54 11.89 -6.29 -7.20
N LYS A 55 11.41 -7.54 -7.11
CA LYS A 55 10.27 -8.00 -7.90
C LYS A 55 8.95 -7.63 -7.22
N HIS A 56 8.11 -6.89 -7.95
CA HIS A 56 6.79 -6.43 -7.47
C HIS A 56 5.88 -7.53 -6.91
N TRP A 57 5.97 -8.79 -7.39
CA TRP A 57 5.15 -9.89 -6.86
C TRP A 57 5.54 -10.33 -5.44
N ARG A 58 6.78 -10.06 -5.01
CA ARG A 58 7.22 -10.38 -3.64
C ARG A 58 6.52 -9.54 -2.58
N ARG A 59 6.00 -8.37 -2.92
CA ARG A 59 5.23 -7.54 -1.98
C ARG A 59 3.89 -8.15 -1.64
N SER A 60 3.25 -8.83 -2.60
CA SER A 60 2.04 -9.60 -2.31
C SER A 60 2.37 -10.80 -1.40
N GLU A 61 3.47 -11.52 -1.66
CA GLU A 61 3.92 -12.62 -0.78
C GLU A 61 4.26 -12.13 0.63
N ALA A 62 4.94 -10.98 0.74
CA ALA A 62 5.28 -10.37 2.02
C ALA A 62 4.03 -9.92 2.79
N ALA A 63 2.99 -9.42 2.11
CA ALA A 63 1.72 -9.09 2.75
C ALA A 63 1.06 -10.34 3.37
N THR A 64 1.05 -11.46 2.65
CA THR A 64 0.58 -12.75 3.18
C THR A 64 1.41 -13.21 4.38
N GLU A 65 2.74 -13.19 4.28
CA GLU A 65 3.61 -13.61 5.38
C GLU A 65 3.47 -12.71 6.63
N LEU A 66 3.28 -11.40 6.44
CA LEU A 66 3.03 -10.46 7.53
C LEU A 66 1.70 -10.75 8.24
N ALA A 67 0.65 -11.13 7.50
CA ALA A 67 -0.62 -11.54 8.08
C ALA A 67 -0.52 -12.89 8.81
N ASP A 68 0.16 -13.87 8.20
CA ASP A 68 0.39 -15.20 8.81
C ASP A 68 1.18 -15.12 10.12
N LYS A 69 2.10 -14.16 10.24
CA LYS A 69 2.85 -13.87 11.48
C LYS A 69 2.07 -13.01 12.48
N GLY A 70 0.85 -12.59 12.16
CA GLY A 70 0.01 -11.74 12.99
C GLY A 70 0.52 -10.29 13.14
N VAL A 71 1.37 -9.84 12.21
CA VAL A 71 1.84 -8.45 12.16
C VAL A 71 0.76 -7.57 11.55
N LEU A 72 0.19 -8.00 10.42
CA LEU A 72 -1.02 -7.41 9.85
C LEU A 72 -2.25 -8.14 10.38
N PRO A 73 -3.37 -7.42 10.61
CA PRO A 73 -4.61 -8.03 11.09
C PRO A 73 -5.30 -8.91 10.03
N LYS A 74 -4.97 -8.71 8.75
CA LYS A 74 -5.46 -9.49 7.62
C LYS A 74 -4.45 -9.50 6.47
N ASP A 75 -4.60 -10.44 5.54
CA ASP A 75 -3.80 -10.47 4.32
C ASP A 75 -4.23 -9.34 3.36
N LEU A 76 -3.25 -8.55 2.92
CA LEU A 76 -3.43 -7.43 1.97
C LEU A 76 -2.91 -7.78 0.57
N SER A 77 -2.54 -9.03 0.30
CA SER A 77 -2.01 -9.49 -0.98
C SER A 77 -2.97 -9.28 -2.14
N ASP A 78 -4.27 -9.53 -1.93
CA ASP A 78 -5.30 -9.31 -2.94
C ASP A 78 -5.56 -7.82 -3.18
N LEU A 79 -5.55 -7.00 -2.12
CA LEU A 79 -5.65 -5.54 -2.27
C LEU A 79 -4.45 -4.97 -3.04
N HIS A 80 -3.23 -5.44 -2.75
CA HIS A 80 -2.04 -5.05 -3.48
C HIS A 80 -2.11 -5.45 -4.96
N ARG A 81 -2.63 -6.65 -5.26
CA ARG A 81 -2.82 -7.13 -6.63
C ARG A 81 -3.84 -6.27 -7.39
N LEU A 82 -5.01 -6.05 -6.79
CA LEU A 82 -6.06 -5.19 -7.35
C LEU A 82 -5.50 -3.81 -7.71
N LEU A 83 -4.90 -3.11 -6.74
CA LEU A 83 -4.35 -1.78 -6.97
C LEU A 83 -3.25 -1.75 -8.03
N ASN A 84 -2.44 -2.80 -8.15
CA ASN A 84 -1.43 -2.89 -9.20
C ASN A 84 -2.05 -3.09 -10.60
N GLU A 85 -3.13 -3.87 -10.69
CA GLU A 85 -3.88 -4.12 -11.92
C GLU A 85 -4.56 -2.82 -12.37
N GLU A 86 -5.31 -2.16 -11.49
CA GLU A 86 -5.96 -0.88 -11.78
C GLU A 86 -4.95 0.20 -12.17
N ARG A 87 -3.80 0.25 -11.48
CA ARG A 87 -2.71 1.15 -11.86
C ARG A 87 -2.23 0.89 -13.29
N LYS A 88 -2.06 -0.36 -13.68
CA LYS A 88 -1.62 -0.71 -15.04
C LYS A 88 -2.69 -0.36 -16.08
N ALA A 89 -3.96 -0.66 -15.81
CA ALA A 89 -5.06 -0.31 -16.70
C ALA A 89 -5.10 1.21 -16.95
N MET A 90 -4.98 2.02 -15.89
CA MET A 90 -4.88 3.48 -16.03
C MET A 90 -3.72 3.94 -16.91
N PHE A 91 -2.50 3.41 -16.70
CA PHE A 91 -1.30 3.89 -17.41
C PHE A 91 -1.20 3.38 -18.85
N TYR A 92 -1.57 2.13 -19.09
CA TYR A 92 -1.35 1.46 -20.37
C TYR A 92 -2.59 1.48 -21.26
N GLU A 93 -3.78 1.48 -20.68
CA GLU A 93 -5.05 1.34 -21.38
C GLU A 93 -5.89 2.62 -21.30
N GLY A 94 -5.56 3.50 -20.35
CA GLY A 94 -6.25 4.78 -20.15
C GLY A 94 -7.62 4.63 -19.49
N GLU A 95 -7.89 3.46 -18.90
CA GLU A 95 -9.14 3.14 -18.24
C GLU A 95 -9.25 3.84 -16.87
N ASP A 96 -10.48 4.04 -16.41
CA ASP A 96 -10.74 4.52 -15.06
C ASP A 96 -10.67 3.34 -14.07
N PRO A 97 -10.22 3.55 -12.81
CA PRO A 97 -10.11 2.47 -11.84
C PRO A 97 -11.44 1.79 -11.51
N GLU A 98 -11.43 0.47 -11.49
CA GLU A 98 -12.53 -0.39 -11.06
C GLU A 98 -12.13 -1.16 -9.79
N LEU A 99 -12.53 -0.65 -8.63
CA LEU A 99 -12.20 -1.26 -7.33
C LEU A 99 -13.09 -2.45 -6.94
N GLY A 100 -13.96 -2.90 -7.85
CA GLY A 100 -14.90 -3.99 -7.63
C GLY A 100 -15.93 -3.66 -6.54
N GLU A 101 -15.96 -4.47 -5.48
CA GLU A 101 -16.86 -4.26 -4.33
C GLU A 101 -16.35 -3.22 -3.32
N LEU A 102 -15.08 -2.80 -3.44
CA LEU A 102 -14.48 -1.83 -2.53
C LEU A 102 -14.74 -0.40 -3.01
N SER A 103 -15.01 0.49 -2.07
CA SER A 103 -14.89 1.94 -2.28
C SER A 103 -13.43 2.40 -2.10
N ILE A 104 -13.10 3.61 -2.56
CA ILE A 104 -11.78 4.19 -2.31
C ILE A 104 -11.57 4.42 -0.80
N GLU A 105 -12.64 4.73 -0.06
CA GLU A 105 -12.62 4.87 1.39
C GLU A 105 -12.27 3.56 2.09
N ASP A 106 -12.82 2.42 1.63
CA ASP A 106 -12.46 1.10 2.15
C ASP A 106 -10.98 0.81 1.92
N VAL A 107 -10.48 1.09 0.71
CA VAL A 107 -9.04 0.93 0.36
C VAL A 107 -8.16 1.76 1.29
N LEU A 108 -8.50 3.04 1.48
CA LEU A 108 -7.72 3.96 2.32
C LEU A 108 -7.69 3.52 3.78
N ALA A 109 -8.80 3.00 4.32
CA ALA A 109 -8.86 2.51 5.70
C ALA A 109 -7.94 1.29 5.93
N GLU A 110 -7.85 0.38 4.97
CA GLU A 110 -6.96 -0.78 5.04
C GLU A 110 -5.48 -0.37 4.99
N ILE A 111 -5.16 0.60 4.12
CA ILE A 111 -3.80 1.13 3.99
C ILE A 111 -3.42 1.93 5.25
N GLU A 112 -4.34 2.75 5.78
CA GLU A 112 -4.12 3.49 7.02
C GLU A 112 -3.78 2.55 8.18
N THR A 113 -4.53 1.45 8.33
CA THR A 113 -4.24 0.43 9.32
C THR A 113 -2.81 -0.14 9.16
N ALA A 114 -2.39 -0.46 7.95
CA ALA A 114 -1.04 -0.96 7.69
C ALA A 114 0.05 0.09 8.00
N VAL A 115 -0.18 1.36 7.65
CA VAL A 115 0.74 2.47 7.94
C VAL A 115 0.86 2.70 9.45
N GLU A 116 -0.24 2.69 10.19
CA GLU A 116 -0.22 2.85 11.65
C GLU A 116 0.56 1.73 12.36
N ILE A 117 0.43 0.49 11.90
CA ILE A 117 1.20 -0.65 12.42
C ILE A 117 2.70 -0.46 12.14
N ALA A 118 3.04 -0.01 10.92
CA ALA A 118 4.42 0.28 10.55
C ALA A 118 5.02 1.39 11.44
N GLU A 119 4.25 2.44 11.73
CA GLU A 119 4.65 3.58 12.57
C GLU A 119 4.79 3.21 14.05
N ALA A 120 3.81 2.51 14.61
CA ALA A 120 3.88 2.00 15.98
C ALA A 120 5.13 1.14 16.17
N GLY A 121 5.55 0.49 15.10
CA GLY A 121 6.75 -0.31 15.05
C GLY A 121 8.08 0.42 14.96
N ALA A 122 8.09 1.69 14.53
CA ALA A 122 9.30 2.47 14.25
C ALA A 122 9.84 3.23 15.48
N LYS A 123 9.08 3.28 16.58
CA LYS A 123 9.57 3.83 17.87
C LYS A 123 10.48 2.82 18.58
N ARG A 124 11.76 2.75 18.19
CA ARG A 124 12.84 2.17 19.01
C ARG A 124 14.13 2.96 18.89
#